data_AF-A0A5B2U8I5-F1
#
_entry.id   AF-A0A5B2U8I5-F1
#
_cell.length_a   1.000
_cell.length_b   1.000
_cell.length_c   1.000
_cell.angle_alpha   90.00
_cell.angle_beta   90.00
_cell.angle_gamma   90.00
#
_symmetry.space_group_name_H-M   'P 1'
#
loop_
_entity.id
_entity.type
_entity.pdbx_description
1 polymer ?
#
loop_
_entity_poly.entity_id
_entity_poly.type
_entity_poly.pdbx_seq_one_letter_code
_entity_poly.pdbx_strand_id
1 'polypeptide(L)'
;MNFISDLIKKPTFISVIFIILIGLGIPLIVYQLFTFHSSESLGITIEVIFFLVLSGLLVIDRFLLRNINNKKLSVIEAVLIIGYLTNYYFTHDRSFSIG
;
A
#
# COMPACT_ATOMS: atom_id res chain seq x y z
N MET A 1 16.49 -4.32 -16.39
CA MET A 1 16.04 -4.19 -14.98
C MET A 1 14.87 -5.11 -14.80
N ASN A 2 14.99 -6.14 -13.95
CA ASN A 2 13.86 -7.02 -13.64
C ASN A 2 13.12 -6.42 -12.45
N PHE A 3 11.93 -5.85 -12.70
CA PHE A 3 11.13 -5.15 -11.68
C PHE A 3 10.89 -6.01 -10.43
N ILE A 4 10.62 -7.31 -10.64
CA ILE A 4 10.45 -8.31 -9.57
C ILE A 4 11.74 -8.54 -8.78
N SER A 5 12.89 -8.65 -9.46
CA SER A 5 14.21 -8.81 -8.82
C SER A 5 14.54 -7.59 -7.94
N ASP A 6 14.24 -6.39 -8.43
CA ASP A 6 14.53 -5.16 -7.71
C ASP A 6 13.59 -4.97 -6.50
N LEU A 7 12.36 -5.48 -6.58
CA LEU A 7 11.44 -5.56 -5.44
C LEU A 7 12.01 -6.40 -4.29
N ILE A 8 12.57 -7.59 -4.62
CA ILE A 8 13.09 -8.54 -3.62
C ILE A 8 14.46 -8.10 -3.10
N LYS A 9 15.33 -7.56 -3.95
CA LYS A 9 16.71 -7.20 -3.58
C LYS A 9 16.82 -5.85 -2.86
N LYS A 10 15.86 -4.95 -3.09
CA LYS A 10 15.82 -3.61 -2.48
C LYS A 10 14.40 -3.33 -1.97
N PRO A 11 13.96 -4.04 -0.91
CA PRO A 11 12.67 -3.77 -0.30
C PRO A 11 12.70 -2.38 0.36
N THR A 12 11.80 -1.51 -0.04
CA THR A 12 11.41 -0.27 0.65
C THR A 12 10.19 -0.55 1.51
N PHE A 13 9.83 0.38 2.40
CA PHE A 13 8.68 0.19 3.27
C PHE A 13 7.39 0.02 2.45
N ILE A 14 7.20 0.85 1.42
CA ILE A 14 6.04 0.75 0.52
C ILE A 14 5.98 -0.62 -0.16
N SER A 15 7.11 -1.14 -0.65
CA SER A 15 7.10 -2.46 -1.30
C SER A 15 6.77 -3.62 -0.35
N VAL A 16 7.21 -3.55 0.91
CA VAL A 16 6.88 -4.59 1.90
C VAL A 16 5.39 -4.58 2.19
N ILE A 17 4.81 -3.40 2.44
CA ILE A 17 3.36 -3.26 2.63
C ILE A 17 2.61 -3.75 1.39
N PHE A 18 3.05 -3.35 0.20
CA PHE A 18 2.39 -3.75 -1.05
C PHE A 18 2.36 -5.27 -1.23
N ILE A 19 3.47 -5.96 -0.96
CA ILE A 19 3.55 -7.43 -1.05
C ILE A 19 2.58 -8.09 -0.06
N ILE A 20 2.52 -7.59 1.18
CA ILE A 20 1.59 -8.11 2.20
C ILE A 20 0.14 -7.87 1.77
N LEU A 21 -0.18 -6.67 1.33
CA LEU A 21 -1.54 -6.31 0.91
C LEU A 21 -1.99 -7.09 -0.32
N ILE A 22 -1.13 -7.30 -1.32
CA ILE A 22 -1.44 -8.18 -2.45
C ILE A 22 -1.64 -9.62 -1.99
N GLY A 23 -0.77 -10.11 -1.10
CA GLY A 23 -0.83 -11.48 -0.59
C GLY A 23 -2.13 -11.78 0.14
N LEU A 24 -2.71 -10.80 0.82
CA LEU A 24 -3.99 -10.94 1.52
C LEU A 24 -5.20 -10.55 0.66
N GLY A 25 -5.09 -9.46 -0.10
CA GLY A 25 -6.23 -8.88 -0.78
C GLY A 25 -6.56 -9.53 -2.13
N ILE A 26 -5.60 -10.10 -2.87
CA ILE A 26 -5.95 -10.89 -4.07
C ILE A 26 -6.80 -12.11 -3.70
N PRO A 27 -6.41 -12.97 -2.73
CA PRO A 27 -7.26 -14.07 -2.29
C PRO A 27 -8.64 -13.61 -1.82
N LEU A 28 -8.72 -12.47 -1.14
CA LEU A 28 -9.96 -11.89 -0.65
C LEU A 28 -10.87 -11.45 -1.80
N ILE A 29 -10.36 -10.70 -2.78
CA ILE A 29 -11.11 -10.32 -3.99
C ILE A 29 -11.60 -11.56 -4.75
N VAL A 30 -10.73 -12.56 -4.91
CA VAL A 30 -11.08 -13.81 -5.58
C VAL A 30 -12.21 -14.51 -4.83
N TYR A 31 -12.10 -14.64 -3.50
CA TYR A 31 -13.15 -15.22 -2.66
C TYR A 31 -14.47 -14.46 -2.78
N GLN A 32 -14.43 -13.13 -2.76
CA GLN A 32 -15.60 -12.28 -2.89
C GLN A 32 -16.29 -12.45 -4.24
N LEU A 33 -15.54 -12.54 -5.34
CA LEU A 33 -16.07 -12.76 -6.68
C LEU A 33 -16.82 -14.10 -6.82
N PHE A 34 -16.42 -15.13 -6.07
CA PHE A 34 -17.07 -16.45 -6.08
C PHE A 34 -18.22 -16.56 -5.06
N THR A 35 -18.24 -15.71 -4.04
CA THR A 35 -19.18 -15.83 -2.90
C THR A 35 -20.33 -14.84 -3.00
N PHE A 36 -20.08 -13.60 -3.44
CA PHE A 36 -21.06 -12.53 -3.41
C PHE A 36 -21.77 -12.36 -4.75
N HIS A 37 -23.06 -12.03 -4.68
CA HIS A 37 -23.86 -11.74 -5.87
C HIS A 37 -23.42 -10.40 -6.48
N SER A 38 -23.60 -10.26 -7.80
CA SER A 38 -23.23 -9.04 -8.55
C SER A 38 -23.85 -7.74 -8.02
N SER A 39 -24.96 -7.80 -7.27
CA SER A 39 -25.58 -6.66 -6.59
C SER A 39 -24.78 -6.12 -5.40
N GLU A 40 -23.83 -6.89 -4.87
CA GLU A 40 -22.95 -6.50 -3.75
C GLU A 40 -21.56 -6.03 -4.23
N SER A 41 -21.44 -5.70 -5.52
CA SER A 41 -20.19 -5.34 -6.22
C SER A 41 -19.51 -4.05 -5.77
N LEU A 42 -20.14 -3.23 -4.92
CA LEU A 42 -19.55 -1.97 -4.46
C LEU A 42 -18.27 -2.20 -3.64
N GLY A 43 -18.25 -3.23 -2.77
CA GLY A 43 -17.07 -3.58 -1.97
C GLY A 43 -15.88 -4.00 -2.84
N ILE A 44 -16.13 -4.92 -3.78
CA ILE A 44 -15.13 -5.38 -4.75
C ILE A 44 -14.60 -4.21 -5.58
N THR A 45 -15.47 -3.29 -6.00
CA THR A 45 -15.07 -2.11 -6.78
C THR A 45 -14.12 -1.21 -5.98
N ILE A 46 -14.42 -0.95 -4.71
CA ILE A 46 -13.57 -0.15 -3.82
C ILE A 46 -12.21 -0.84 -3.61
N GLU A 47 -12.20 -2.16 -3.39
CA GLU A 47 -10.95 -2.92 -3.24
C GLU A 47 -10.09 -2.87 -4.52
N VAL A 48 -10.69 -3.00 -5.70
CA VAL A 48 -9.99 -2.88 -6.98
C VAL A 48 -9.39 -1.47 -7.16
N ILE A 49 -10.14 -0.42 -6.84
CA ILE A 49 -9.65 0.97 -6.89
C ILE A 49 -8.49 1.15 -5.91
N PHE A 50 -8.61 0.61 -4.69
CA PHE A 50 -7.56 0.65 -3.68
C PHE A 50 -6.27 -0.02 -4.18
N PHE A 51 -6.36 -1.18 -4.83
CA PHE A 51 -5.21 -1.85 -5.45
C PHE A 51 -4.60 -1.07 -6.61
N LEU A 52 -5.42 -0.38 -7.42
CA LEU A 52 -4.96 0.51 -8.48
C LEU A 52 -4.13 1.67 -7.91
N VAL A 53 -4.61 2.31 -6.85
CA VAL A 53 -3.90 3.40 -6.16
C VAL A 53 -2.59 2.91 -5.56
N LEU A 54 -2.61 1.76 -4.87
CA LEU A 54 -1.41 1.12 -4.31
C LEU A 54 -0.38 0.79 -5.39
N SER A 55 -0.82 0.31 -6.56
CA SER A 55 0.05 0.01 -7.69
C SER A 55 0.71 1.29 -8.21
N GLY A 56 -0.03 2.40 -8.29
CA GLY A 56 0.52 3.72 -8.62
C GLY A 56 1.59 4.17 -7.63
N LEU A 57 1.34 4.03 -6.33
CA LEU A 57 2.32 4.35 -5.28
C LEU A 57 3.60 3.51 -5.40
N LEU A 58 3.47 2.21 -5.72
CA LEU A 58 4.63 1.35 -5.94
C LEU A 58 5.48 1.83 -7.12
N VAL A 59 4.86 2.24 -8.22
CA VAL A 59 5.59 2.78 -9.38
C VAL A 59 6.36 4.04 -9.01
N ILE A 60 5.75 4.94 -8.24
CA ILE A 60 6.40 6.16 -7.74
C ILE A 60 7.57 5.82 -6.82
N ASP A 61 7.38 4.90 -5.87
CA ASP A 61 8.42 4.42 -4.97
C ASP A 61 9.63 3.86 -5.74
N ARG A 62 9.39 3.00 -6.75
CA ARG A 62 10.46 2.45 -7.59
C ARG A 62 11.17 3.53 -8.41
N PHE A 63 10.44 4.54 -8.87
CA PHE A 63 11.02 5.68 -9.56
C PHE A 63 11.92 6.50 -8.61
N LEU A 64 11.49 6.75 -7.38
CA LEU A 64 12.28 7.46 -6.36
C LEU A 64 13.52 6.67 -5.95
N LEU A 65 13.43 5.34 -5.82
CA LEU A 65 14.56 4.46 -5.50
C LEU A 65 15.62 4.44 -6.60
N ARG A 66 15.25 4.74 -7.85
CA ARG A 66 16.22 4.89 -8.95
C ARG A 66 17.00 6.20 -8.83
N ASN A 67 16.40 7.24 -8.23
CA ASN A 67 16.98 8.57 -8.11
C ASN A 67 17.69 8.80 -6.76
N ILE A 68 17.34 8.03 -5.71
CA ILE A 68 17.80 8.21 -4.33
C ILE A 68 18.32 6.88 -3.77
N ASN A 69 19.31 6.94 -2.88
CA ASN A 69 19.81 5.74 -2.18
C ASN A 69 18.70 5.09 -1.32
N ASN A 70 18.57 3.76 -1.37
CA ASN A 70 17.54 2.96 -0.69
C ASN A 70 17.39 3.33 0.80
N LYS A 71 18.51 3.47 1.53
CA LYS A 71 18.47 3.86 2.96
C LYS A 71 17.82 5.23 3.19
N LYS A 72 18.10 6.21 2.33
CA LYS A 72 17.54 7.56 2.45
C LYS A 72 16.05 7.55 2.13
N LEU A 73 15.65 6.81 1.09
CA LEU A 73 14.24 6.67 0.73
C LEU A 73 13.44 6.05 1.88
N SER A 74 13.95 4.98 2.49
CA SER A 74 13.25 4.31 3.59
C SER A 74 13.12 5.18 4.85
N VAL A 75 14.11 6.04 5.14
CA VAL A 75 13.99 7.04 6.22
C VAL A 75 12.92 8.08 5.89
N ILE A 76 12.86 8.56 4.65
CA ILE A 76 11.84 9.53 4.22
C ILE A 76 10.44 8.91 4.33
N GLU A 77 10.26 7.66 3.87
CA GLU A 77 9.00 6.93 4.01
C GLU A 77 8.57 6.84 5.48
N ALA A 78 9.48 6.42 6.37
CA ALA A 78 9.19 6.29 7.79
C ALA A 78 8.79 7.62 8.43
N VAL A 79 9.49 8.72 8.10
CA VAL A 79 9.15 10.06 8.60
C VAL A 79 7.79 10.52 8.10
N LEU A 80 7.46 10.28 6.83
CA LEU A 80 6.15 10.63 6.28
C LEU A 80 5.01 9.89 6.98
N ILE A 81 5.19 8.59 7.22
CA ILE A 81 4.17 7.76 7.86
C ILE A 81 4.01 8.11 9.34
N ILE A 82 5.11 8.24 10.08
CA ILE A 82 5.07 8.66 11.49
C ILE A 82 4.45 10.05 11.59
N GLY A 83 4.85 10.97 10.70
CA GLY A 83 4.30 12.32 10.64
C GLY A 83 2.80 12.32 10.36
N TYR A 84 2.34 11.51 9.40
CA TYR A 84 0.92 11.34 9.10
C TYR A 84 0.15 10.76 10.29
N LEU A 85 0.63 9.66 10.89
CA LEU A 85 -0.01 9.03 12.05
C LEU A 85 -0.06 9.97 13.26
N THR A 86 1.01 10.73 13.48
CA THR A 86 1.08 11.74 14.55
C THR A 86 0.06 12.85 14.30
N ASN A 87 0.00 13.36 13.06
CA ASN A 87 -0.98 14.38 12.68
C ASN A 87 -2.42 13.85 12.85
N TYR A 88 -2.68 12.63 12.40
CA TYR A 88 -3.97 11.97 12.55
C TYR A 88 -4.36 11.84 14.02
N TYR A 89 -3.45 11.37 14.87
CA TYR A 89 -3.66 11.26 16.31
C TYR A 89 -4.05 12.60 16.96
N PHE A 90 -3.39 13.69 16.58
CA PHE A 90 -3.70 15.01 17.12
C PHE A 90 -5.00 15.62 16.56
N THR A 91 -5.37 15.27 15.34
CA THR A 91 -6.60 15.78 14.70
C THR A 91 -7.85 14.96 15.03
N HIS A 92 -7.69 13.73 15.52
CA HIS A 92 -8.78 12.79 15.83
C HIS A 92 -8.81 12.39 17.31
N ASP A 93 -8.82 13.40 18.19
CA ASP A 93 -9.01 13.26 19.64
C ASP A 93 -8.11 12.21 20.32
N ARG A 94 -6.85 12.12 19.90
CA ARG A 94 -5.88 11.17 20.47
C ARG A 94 -6.31 9.71 20.33
N SER A 95 -7.14 9.43 19.33
CA SER A 95 -7.59 8.08 19.02
C SER A 95 -7.06 7.67 17.65
N PHE A 96 -6.67 6.39 17.52
CA PHE A 96 -6.46 5.75 16.22
C PHE A 96 -7.77 5.15 15.69
N SER A 97 -8.91 5.69 16.14
CA SER A 97 -10.24 5.19 15.76
C SER A 97 -10.57 5.67 14.35
N ILE A 98 -10.36 4.79 13.37
CA ILE A 98 -10.92 4.92 12.03
C ILE A 98 -12.36 4.41 12.16
N GLY A 99 -13.29 5.35 12.42
CA GLY A 99 -14.72 5.07 12.60
C GLY A 99 -15.35 4.41 11.39
#